data_AF-A0A521XB38-F1
#
_entry.id   AF-A0A521XB38-F1
#
_cell.length_a   1.000
_cell.length_b   1.000
_cell.length_c   1.000
_cell.angle_alpha   90.00
_cell.angle_beta   90.00
_cell.angle_gamma   90.00
#
_symmetry.space_group_name_H-M   'P 1'
#
loop_
_entity.id
_entity.type
_entity.pdbx_description
1 polymer ?
#
loop_
_entity_poly.entity_id
_entity_poly.type
_entity_poly.pdbx_seq_one_letter_code
_entity_poly.pdbx_strand_id
1 'polypeptide(L)'
;MLSQRRRSAPVYVDLNKNLTDEQKAIKQRAHEFAAQVLRPASIELDRLSPEDVIAKGSKLWDVFRTAYSEGWHIRGFPEELGGTHLDTLSSHIV
;
A
#
# COMPACT_ATOMS: atom_id res chain seq x y z
N MET A 1 -36.07 -9.77 -12.52
CA MET A 1 -34.72 -10.30 -12.83
C MET A 1 -33.72 -9.52 -11.98
N LEU A 2 -32.81 -10.21 -11.30
CA LEU A 2 -32.20 -9.81 -10.02
C LEU A 2 -31.46 -8.46 -10.03
N SER A 3 -31.90 -7.53 -9.18
CA SER A 3 -31.07 -6.45 -8.67
C SER A 3 -29.97 -7.08 -7.80
N GLN A 4 -28.76 -7.18 -8.33
CA GLN A 4 -27.57 -7.43 -7.52
C GLN A 4 -27.38 -6.20 -6.63
N ARG A 5 -28.01 -6.21 -5.45
CA ARG A 5 -27.57 -5.35 -4.34
C ARG A 5 -26.09 -5.65 -4.15
N ARG A 6 -25.21 -4.70 -4.49
CA ARG A 6 -23.83 -4.71 -4.01
C ARG A 6 -23.92 -4.89 -2.50
N ARG A 7 -23.56 -6.08 -2.00
CA ARG A 7 -23.34 -6.25 -0.57
C ARG A 7 -22.16 -5.33 -0.27
N SER A 8 -22.40 -4.20 0.39
CA SER A 8 -21.29 -3.41 0.93
C SER A 8 -20.53 -4.35 1.86
N ALA A 9 -19.25 -4.57 1.59
CA ALA A 9 -18.40 -5.25 2.56
C ALA A 9 -18.56 -4.50 3.90
N PRO A 10 -18.78 -5.21 5.02
CA PRO A 10 -18.90 -4.54 6.30
C PRO A 10 -17.62 -3.73 6.55
N VAL A 11 -17.78 -2.42 6.74
CA VAL A 11 -16.68 -1.57 7.18
C VAL A 11 -16.40 -1.97 8.62
N TYR A 12 -15.21 -2.50 8.87
CA TYR A 12 -14.79 -2.86 10.22
C TYR A 12 -14.58 -1.58 11.02
N VAL A 13 -15.44 -1.33 12.02
CA VAL A 13 -15.30 -0.23 12.98
C VAL A 13 -14.39 -0.59 14.17
N ASP A 14 -14.06 -1.87 14.30
CA ASP A 14 -13.21 -2.41 15.36
C ASP A 14 -11.92 -3.01 14.80
N LEU A 15 -10.83 -2.87 15.56
CA LEU A 15 -9.53 -3.46 15.23
C LEU A 15 -9.57 -4.98 15.40
N ASN A 16 -9.46 -5.73 14.30
CA ASN A 16 -9.22 -7.16 14.37
C ASN A 16 -7.77 -7.44 14.84
N LYS A 17 -7.63 -8.04 16.03
CA LYS A 17 -6.32 -8.44 16.59
C LYS A 17 -5.87 -9.84 16.17
N ASN A 18 -6.78 -10.65 15.61
CA ASN A 18 -6.54 -12.03 15.24
C ASN A 18 -6.30 -12.11 13.73
N LEU A 19 -5.06 -11.87 13.32
CA LEU A 19 -4.61 -11.95 11.93
C LEU A 19 -4.13 -13.36 11.59
N THR A 20 -4.37 -13.82 10.36
CA THR A 20 -3.71 -15.02 9.82
C THR A 20 -2.21 -14.78 9.68
N ASP A 21 -1.42 -15.84 9.52
CA ASP A 21 0.03 -15.69 9.35
C ASP A 21 0.40 -14.99 8.05
N GLU A 22 -0.39 -15.19 6.99
CA GLU A 22 -0.28 -14.45 5.73
C GLU A 22 -0.55 -12.94 5.92
N GLN A 23 -1.61 -12.58 6.66
CA GLN A 23 -1.93 -11.19 7.00
C GLN A 23 -0.84 -10.54 7.87
N LYS A 24 -0.23 -11.30 8.79
CA LYS A 24 0.93 -10.82 9.57
C LYS A 24 2.15 -10.61 8.66
N ALA A 25 2.39 -11.50 7.71
CA ALA A 25 3.52 -11.40 6.79
C ALA A 25 3.40 -10.17 5.88
N ILE A 26 2.23 -9.91 5.29
CA ILE A 26 2.03 -8.72 4.45
C ILE A 26 2.13 -7.42 5.27
N LYS A 27 1.59 -7.41 6.50
CA LYS A 27 1.76 -6.32 7.46
C LYS A 27 3.25 -6.04 7.70
N GLN A 28 4.02 -7.08 8.00
CA GLN A 28 5.45 -6.94 8.28
C GLN A 28 6.20 -6.35 7.09
N ARG A 29 5.93 -6.83 5.86
CA ARG A 29 6.51 -6.27 4.63
C ARG A 29 6.18 -4.79 4.45
N ALA A 30 4.92 -4.39 4.64
CA ALA A 30 4.53 -2.98 4.56
C ALA A 30 5.25 -2.12 5.61
N HIS A 31 5.38 -2.62 6.83
CA HIS A 31 6.12 -1.95 7.91
C HIS A 31 7.61 -1.81 7.61
N GLU A 32 8.23 -2.83 7.01
CA GLU A 32 9.64 -2.82 6.58
C GLU A 32 9.86 -1.80 5.46
N PHE A 33 9.04 -1.83 4.41
CA PHE A 33 9.06 -0.83 3.35
C PHE A 33 8.90 0.59 3.93
N ALA A 34 7.96 0.76 4.86
CA ALA A 34 7.77 2.05 5.53
C ALA A 34 8.99 2.49 6.34
N ALA A 35 9.61 1.57 7.09
CA ALA A 35 10.75 1.88 7.96
C ALA A 35 12.04 2.15 7.18
N GLN A 36 12.30 1.37 6.15
CA GLN A 36 13.57 1.37 5.42
C GLN A 36 13.56 2.30 4.21
N VAL A 37 12.37 2.57 3.63
CA VAL A 37 12.25 3.35 2.39
C VAL A 37 11.44 4.63 2.60
N LEU A 38 10.18 4.53 3.04
CA LEU A 38 9.29 5.71 3.09
C LEU A 38 9.71 6.74 4.14
N ARG A 39 9.90 6.34 5.40
CA ARG A 39 10.18 7.29 6.50
C ARG A 39 11.50 8.06 6.30
N PRO A 40 12.62 7.44 5.89
CA PRO A 40 13.84 8.19 5.60
C PRO A 40 13.66 9.16 4.44
N ALA A 41 12.99 8.71 3.35
CA ALA A 41 12.73 9.57 2.20
C ALA A 41 11.80 10.74 2.55
N SER A 42 10.76 10.53 3.36
CA SER A 42 9.84 11.60 3.74
C SER A 42 10.54 12.69 4.53
N ILE A 43 11.45 12.33 5.43
CA ILE A 43 12.27 13.28 6.20
C ILE A 43 13.10 14.17 5.26
N GLU A 44 13.68 13.60 4.20
CA GLU A 44 14.44 14.35 3.20
C GLU A 44 13.51 15.26 2.36
N LEU A 45 12.44 14.69 1.82
CA LEU A 45 11.52 15.37 0.90
C LEU A 45 10.73 16.50 1.58
N ASP A 46 10.36 16.36 2.85
CA ASP A 46 9.60 17.39 3.60
C ASP A 46 10.35 18.72 3.74
N ARG A 47 11.68 18.73 3.51
CA ARG A 47 12.52 19.93 3.59
C ARG A 47 12.69 20.64 2.25
N LEU A 48 12.21 20.05 1.16
CA LEU A 48 12.42 20.55 -0.20
C LEU A 48 11.25 21.43 -0.65
N SER A 49 11.52 22.29 -1.63
CA SER A 49 10.45 22.96 -2.38
C SER A 49 9.66 21.93 -3.20
N PRO A 50 8.39 22.20 -3.56
CA PRO A 50 7.63 21.32 -4.46
C PRO A 50 8.36 21.02 -5.78
N GLU A 51 9.04 22.01 -6.35
CA GLU A 51 9.83 21.89 -7.57
C GLU A 51 10.99 20.90 -7.41
N ASP A 52 11.68 20.97 -6.27
CA ASP A 52 12.79 20.07 -5.94
C ASP A 52 12.30 18.65 -5.61
N VAL A 53 11.14 18.50 -4.96
CA VAL A 53 10.53 17.19 -4.67
C VAL A 53 10.25 16.41 -5.96
N ILE A 54 9.82 17.06 -7.03
CA ILE A 54 9.49 16.40 -8.30
C ILE A 54 10.64 16.41 -9.31
N ALA A 55 11.78 17.03 -8.99
CA ALA A 55 12.94 17.07 -9.87
C ALA A 55 13.37 15.65 -10.28
N LYS A 56 13.92 15.47 -11.49
CA LYS A 56 14.23 14.14 -12.05
C LYS A 56 15.15 13.28 -11.17
N GLY A 57 16.03 13.90 -10.40
CA GLY A 57 16.96 13.24 -9.47
C GLY A 57 16.43 13.08 -8.04
N SER A 58 15.18 13.46 -7.77
CA SER A 58 14.60 13.42 -6.43
C SER A 58 14.47 12.01 -5.87
N LYS A 59 14.64 11.89 -4.55
CA LYS A 59 14.42 10.67 -3.77
C LYS A 59 13.00 10.11 -3.93
N LEU A 60 12.02 10.95 -4.25
CA LEU A 60 10.64 10.53 -4.54
C LEU A 60 10.60 9.42 -5.61
N TRP A 61 11.39 9.56 -6.66
CA TRP A 61 11.39 8.60 -7.77
C TRP A 61 12.08 7.27 -7.39
N ASP A 62 13.05 7.29 -6.48
CA ASP A 62 13.61 6.05 -5.90
C ASP A 62 12.52 5.29 -5.13
N VAL A 63 11.76 5.99 -4.28
CA VAL A 63 10.67 5.41 -3.50
C VAL A 63 9.65 4.74 -4.41
N PHE A 64 9.22 5.40 -5.50
CA PHE A 64 8.29 4.81 -6.45
C PHE A 64 8.88 3.61 -7.18
N ARG A 65 10.15 3.65 -7.59
CA ARG A 65 10.79 2.48 -8.21
C ARG A 65 10.75 1.27 -7.28
N THR A 66 11.14 1.45 -6.01
CA THR A 66 11.07 0.36 -5.02
C THR A 66 9.63 -0.10 -4.80
N ALA A 67 8.69 0.85 -4.67
CA ALA A 67 7.29 0.51 -4.45
C ALA A 67 6.70 -0.30 -5.62
N TYR A 68 7.12 0.02 -6.84
CA TYR A 68 6.66 -0.65 -8.05
C TYR A 68 7.27 -2.04 -8.17
N SER A 69 8.56 -2.21 -7.87
CA SER A 69 9.21 -3.53 -7.86
C SER A 69 8.61 -4.49 -6.83
N GLU A 70 8.07 -3.96 -5.73
CA GLU A 70 7.39 -4.74 -4.69
C GLU A 70 5.88 -4.93 -4.95
N GLY A 71 5.33 -4.33 -6.01
CA GLY A 71 3.93 -4.51 -6.39
C GLY A 71 2.92 -3.62 -5.63
N TRP A 72 3.36 -2.66 -4.80
CA TRP A 72 2.42 -1.83 -4.01
C TRP A 72 1.47 -0.97 -4.86
N HIS A 73 1.89 -0.61 -6.07
CA HIS A 73 1.13 0.20 -7.03
C HIS A 73 -0.06 -0.54 -7.68
N ILE A 74 -0.02 -1.87 -7.73
CA ILE A 74 -1.07 -2.73 -8.31
C ILE A 74 -1.94 -3.38 -7.23
N ARG A 75 -1.79 -3.00 -5.95
CA ARG A 75 -2.49 -3.64 -4.84
C ARG A 75 -4.01 -3.59 -4.91
N GLY A 76 -4.55 -2.55 -5.55
CA GLY A 76 -5.99 -2.35 -5.72
C GLY A 76 -6.56 -2.92 -7.02
N PHE A 77 -5.73 -3.57 -7.85
CA PHE A 77 -6.15 -4.06 -9.15
C PHE A 77 -6.79 -5.45 -9.00
N PRO A 78 -7.74 -5.81 -9.87
CA PRO A 78 -8.20 -7.19 -9.98
C PRO A 78 -7.04 -8.15 -10.28
N GLU A 79 -7.17 -9.39 -9.80
CA GLU A 79 -6.22 -10.47 -10.06
C GLU A 79 -6.03 -10.72 -11.56
N GLU A 80 -7.10 -10.64 -12.34
CA GLU A 80 -7.08 -10.85 -13.79
C GLU A 80 -6.25 -9.80 -14.54
N LEU A 81 -5.97 -8.67 -13.88
CA LEU A 81 -5.12 -7.59 -14.38
C LEU A 81 -3.75 -7.55 -13.68
N GLY A 82 -3.40 -8.59 -12.93
CA GLY A 82 -2.13 -8.74 -12.22
C GLY A 82 -2.10 -8.12 -10.81
N GLY A 83 -3.24 -7.87 -10.18
CA GLY A 83 -3.32 -7.38 -8.80
C GLY A 83 -2.82 -8.36 -7.73
N THR A 84 -2.57 -7.87 -6.51
CA THR A 84 -1.84 -8.61 -5.45
C THR A 84 -2.70 -9.53 -4.58
N HIS A 85 -3.88 -9.95 -5.05
CA HIS A 85 -4.85 -10.84 -4.36
C HIS A 85 -5.18 -10.47 -2.90
N LEU A 86 -5.05 -9.20 -2.51
CA LEU A 86 -5.33 -8.80 -1.13
C LEU A 86 -6.84 -8.85 -0.87
N ASP A 87 -7.24 -9.58 0.16
CA ASP A 87 -8.61 -9.48 0.67
C ASP A 87 -8.88 -8.10 1.28
N THR A 88 -10.14 -7.85 1.64
CA THR A 88 -10.57 -6.56 2.20
C THR A 88 -9.76 -6.18 3.44
N LEU A 89 -9.48 -7.13 4.34
CA LEU A 89 -8.77 -6.83 5.59
C LEU A 89 -7.29 -6.53 5.32
N SER A 90 -6.64 -7.36 4.50
CA SER A 90 -5.24 -7.21 4.11
C SER A 90 -4.99 -5.90 3.38
N SER A 91 -5.95 -5.44 2.57
CA SER A 91 -5.89 -4.13 1.90
C SER A 91 -5.93 -2.93 2.87
N HIS A 92 -6.49 -3.08 4.07
CA HIS A 92 -6.51 -2.03 5.10
C HIS A 92 -5.34 -2.13 6.09
N ILE A 93 -4.64 -3.27 6.11
CA ILE A 93 -3.45 -3.49 6.93
C ILE A 93 -2.23 -2.76 6.36
N VAL A 94 -2.21 -2.54 5.04
CA VAL A 94 -1.07 -1.97 4.29
C VAL A 94 -1.32 -0.57 3.75
#